data_AF-X0W8S3-F1
#
_entry.id   AF-X0W8S3-F1
#
_cell.length_a   1.000
_cell.length_b   1.000
_cell.length_c   1.000
_cell.angle_alpha   90.00
_cell.angle_beta   90.00
_cell.angle_gamma   90.00
#
_symmetry.space_group_name_H-M   'P 1'
#
loop_
_entity.id
_entity.type
_entity.pdbx_description
1 polymer ?
#
loop_
_entity_poly.entity_id
_entity_poly.type
_entity_poly.pdbx_seq_one_letter_code
_entity_poly.pdbx_strand_id
1 'polypeptide(L)'
;IKQTQIFVFLFASLILGGTFITVAHFRTQQSDDNKLDTLNLSTVKTIDYMEWAVVSAKGVGPSGNVHWEFSGSNNYVGIILWVMDSENYAKFQNLEVPDTFYIESDGSYYVDSGDFSPPQTATWYFLFVNFDSDEESTILTYSIECTGCSPGGPNVGLIIGIVVGIIAVAAVGGFLLYRKKMKGREEPITPEKGQEIPVTKKEPIEYTKIVDGIKNLFEVSGNRIDLEMLRDIVPMDKPEFNAKVLDLAKQYGFKIELE
;
A
#
# COMPACT_ATOMS: atom_id res chain seq x y z
N ILE A 1 -20.42 -20.59 -30.36
CA ILE A 1 -19.73 -19.30 -30.11
C ILE A 1 -20.48 -18.62 -28.97
N LYS A 2 -20.12 -18.88 -27.71
CA LYS A 2 -20.76 -18.23 -26.56
C LYS A 2 -20.07 -16.90 -26.30
N GLN A 3 -20.90 -15.92 -25.96
CA GLN A 3 -20.57 -14.49 -25.86
C GLN A 3 -19.48 -14.24 -24.82
N THR A 4 -18.41 -13.57 -25.23
CA THR A 4 -17.37 -13.02 -24.34
C THR A 4 -17.96 -11.83 -23.59
N GLN A 5 -17.94 -11.85 -22.25
CA GLN A 5 -18.20 -10.64 -21.47
C GLN A 5 -16.85 -10.09 -20.97
N ILE A 6 -16.53 -8.88 -21.39
CA ILE A 6 -15.39 -8.11 -20.91
C ILE A 6 -15.95 -7.19 -19.83
N PHE A 7 -15.50 -7.38 -18.59
CA PHE A 7 -15.78 -6.44 -17.51
C PHE A 7 -14.53 -5.60 -17.28
N VAL A 8 -14.61 -4.31 -17.61
CA VAL A 8 -13.59 -3.33 -17.22
C VAL A 8 -14.14 -2.57 -16.02
N PHE A 9 -13.52 -2.77 -14.86
CA PHE A 9 -13.79 -1.95 -13.70
C PHE A 9 -12.70 -0.89 -13.57
N LEU A 10 -13.10 0.38 -13.58
CA LEU A 10 -12.23 1.52 -13.28
C LEU A 10 -12.56 2.00 -11.86
N PHE A 11 -11.70 1.70 -10.91
CA PHE A 11 -11.79 2.24 -9.55
C PHE A 11 -10.68 3.28 -9.38
N ALA A 12 -11.08 4.55 -9.28
CA ALA A 12 -10.19 5.63 -8.83
C ALA A 12 -10.43 5.84 -7.34
N SER A 13 -9.44 5.50 -6.51
CA SER A 13 -9.48 5.79 -5.08
C SER A 13 -8.41 6.84 -4.76
N LEU A 14 -8.82 7.96 -4.17
CA LEU A 14 -7.92 9.00 -3.64
C LEU A 14 -7.77 8.73 -2.13
N ILE A 15 -6.74 7.97 -1.75
CA ILE A 15 -6.32 7.87 -0.35
C ILE A 15 -4.83 8.20 -0.32
N LEU A 16 -4.47 9.24 0.43
CA LEU A 16 -3.08 9.64 0.71
C LEU A 16 -2.17 9.91 -0.50
N GLY A 17 -2.66 10.60 -1.53
CA GLY A 17 -1.81 11.24 -2.55
C GLY A 17 -1.43 10.38 -3.75
N GLY A 18 -1.72 9.07 -3.74
CA GLY A 18 -1.61 8.19 -4.92
C GLY A 18 -2.95 8.05 -5.64
N THR A 19 -2.95 8.12 -6.97
CA THR A 19 -4.12 7.74 -7.78
C THR A 19 -3.97 6.27 -8.16
N PHE A 20 -4.83 5.40 -7.65
CA PHE A 20 -4.84 3.99 -8.05
C PHE A 20 -5.75 3.82 -9.27
N ILE A 21 -5.26 3.16 -10.33
CA ILE A 21 -6.07 2.67 -11.44
C ILE A 21 -5.87 1.16 -11.50
N THR A 22 -6.78 0.39 -10.90
CA THR A 22 -6.78 -1.07 -11.09
C THR A 22 -7.60 -1.40 -12.32
N VAL A 23 -6.95 -1.91 -13.37
CA VAL A 23 -7.64 -2.49 -14.54
C VAL A 23 -7.57 -4.00 -14.43
N ALA A 24 -8.60 -4.64 -13.87
CA ALA A 24 -8.69 -6.09 -13.81
C ALA A 24 -9.34 -6.63 -15.09
N HIS A 25 -8.55 -7.24 -15.98
CA HIS A 25 -9.08 -7.99 -17.12
C HIS A 25 -9.36 -9.43 -16.70
N PHE A 26 -10.62 -9.73 -16.36
CA PHE A 26 -11.04 -11.11 -16.13
C PHE A 26 -11.46 -11.76 -17.46
N ARG A 27 -10.66 -12.70 -17.96
CA ARG A 27 -11.03 -13.55 -19.09
C ARG A 27 -11.24 -14.98 -18.61
N THR A 28 -12.48 -15.34 -18.30
CA THR A 28 -12.85 -16.75 -18.07
C THR A 28 -13.18 -17.38 -19.42
N GLN A 29 -12.28 -18.20 -19.97
CA GLN A 29 -12.61 -19.05 -21.11
C GLN A 29 -13.24 -20.35 -20.57
N GLN A 30 -14.56 -20.40 -20.53
CA GLN A 30 -15.27 -21.65 -20.28
C GLN A 30 -15.13 -22.52 -21.54
N SER A 31 -14.16 -23.44 -21.54
CA SER A 31 -13.95 -24.40 -22.62
C SER A 31 -14.82 -25.63 -22.37
N ASP A 32 -15.69 -25.97 -23.33
CA ASP A 32 -16.38 -27.25 -23.33
C ASP A 32 -15.32 -28.38 -23.41
N ASP A 33 -15.41 -29.33 -22.48
CA ASP A 33 -14.64 -30.58 -22.31
C ASP A 33 -13.16 -30.50 -21.84
N ASN A 34 -12.91 -30.87 -20.57
CA ASN A 34 -11.63 -31.26 -19.94
C ASN A 34 -10.41 -30.32 -20.01
N LYS A 35 -10.56 -29.09 -20.49
CA LYS A 35 -9.45 -28.11 -20.49
C LYS A 35 -9.31 -27.50 -19.09
N LEU A 36 -8.16 -27.67 -18.45
CA LEU A 36 -7.85 -27.04 -17.16
C LEU A 36 -8.17 -25.54 -17.24
N ASP A 37 -8.95 -25.05 -16.28
CA ASP A 37 -9.23 -23.62 -16.13
C ASP A 37 -7.91 -22.88 -15.88
N THR A 38 -7.47 -22.08 -16.86
CA THR A 38 -6.33 -21.18 -16.71
C THR A 38 -6.85 -19.85 -16.16
N LEU A 39 -6.33 -19.44 -15.00
CA LEU A 39 -6.61 -18.11 -14.43
C LEU A 39 -5.53 -17.15 -14.91
N ASN A 40 -5.93 -16.14 -15.70
CA ASN A 40 -5.04 -15.06 -16.13
C ASN A 40 -5.44 -13.77 -15.41
N LEU A 41 -4.53 -13.24 -14.59
CA LEU A 41 -4.70 -11.94 -13.94
C LEU A 41 -3.58 -11.00 -14.40
N SER A 42 -3.92 -9.86 -14.97
CA SER A 42 -2.98 -8.78 -15.28
C SER A 42 -3.40 -7.52 -14.52
N THR A 43 -2.44 -6.82 -13.91
CA THR A 43 -2.66 -5.61 -13.12
C THR A 43 -1.54 -4.60 -13.36
N VAL A 44 -1.87 -3.31 -13.23
CA VAL A 44 -0.94 -2.19 -13.28
C VAL A 44 -0.98 -1.45 -11.94
N LYS A 45 0.18 -1.17 -11.35
CA LYS A 45 0.32 -0.46 -10.07
C LYS A 45 1.61 0.37 -10.06
N THR A 46 1.55 1.63 -9.63
CA THR A 46 2.77 2.38 -9.25
C THR A 46 3.27 1.88 -7.90
N ILE A 47 4.56 1.57 -7.82
CA ILE A 47 5.23 1.18 -6.58
C ILE A 47 6.43 2.11 -6.34
N ASP A 48 6.46 2.72 -5.16
CA ASP A 48 7.57 3.56 -4.70
C ASP A 48 8.62 2.72 -3.93
N TYR A 49 9.73 3.32 -3.50
CA TYR A 49 10.75 2.67 -2.68
C TYR A 49 10.15 2.04 -1.42
N MET A 50 10.50 0.78 -1.16
CA MET A 50 9.94 -0.08 -0.11
C MET A 50 8.44 -0.36 -0.22
N GLU A 51 7.78 -0.02 -1.32
CA GLU A 51 6.43 -0.47 -1.60
C GLU A 51 6.40 -1.81 -2.33
N TRP A 52 5.26 -2.50 -2.22
CA TRP A 52 5.05 -3.78 -2.88
C TRP A 52 3.67 -3.89 -3.53
N ALA A 53 3.59 -4.64 -4.62
CA ALA A 53 2.35 -5.17 -5.18
C ALA A 53 2.19 -6.63 -4.79
N VAL A 54 0.95 -7.11 -4.64
CA VAL A 54 0.69 -8.51 -4.27
C VAL A 54 -0.43 -9.11 -5.11
N VAL A 55 -0.25 -10.37 -5.50
CA VAL A 55 -1.29 -11.21 -6.09
C VAL A 55 -1.26 -12.60 -5.47
N SER A 56 -2.42 -13.23 -5.33
CA SER A 56 -2.55 -14.56 -4.74
C SER A 56 -3.05 -15.60 -5.76
N ALA A 57 -2.43 -16.77 -5.78
CA ALA A 57 -2.90 -17.97 -6.49
C ALA A 57 -3.43 -18.99 -5.46
N LYS A 58 -4.73 -19.33 -5.53
CA LYS A 58 -5.40 -20.14 -4.50
C LYS A 58 -5.46 -21.62 -4.85
N GLY A 59 -5.17 -22.45 -3.84
CA GLY A 59 -5.34 -23.89 -3.93
C GLY A 59 -4.42 -24.54 -4.97
N VAL A 60 -3.27 -23.94 -5.23
CA VAL A 60 -2.27 -24.48 -6.17
C VAL A 60 -1.37 -25.42 -5.40
N GLY A 61 -1.23 -26.64 -5.89
CA GLY A 61 -0.37 -27.67 -5.32
C GLY A 61 0.74 -28.14 -6.27
N PRO A 62 1.43 -29.24 -5.92
CA PRO A 62 2.60 -29.73 -6.67
C PRO A 62 2.33 -30.19 -8.10
N SER A 63 1.07 -30.47 -8.45
CA SER A 63 0.67 -30.78 -9.82
C SER A 63 0.31 -29.54 -10.65
N GLY A 64 0.24 -28.37 -10.00
CA GLY A 64 -0.04 -27.09 -10.63
C GLY A 64 1.25 -26.31 -10.91
N ASN A 65 1.10 -25.25 -11.67
CA ASN A 65 2.19 -24.35 -12.02
C ASN A 65 1.65 -22.92 -12.13
N VAL A 66 2.43 -21.95 -11.67
CA VAL A 66 2.13 -20.53 -11.80
C VAL A 66 3.21 -19.89 -12.64
N HIS A 67 2.87 -19.53 -13.87
CA HIS A 67 3.69 -18.66 -14.69
C HIS A 67 3.49 -17.21 -14.21
N TRP A 68 4.57 -16.47 -14.09
CA TRP A 68 4.57 -15.07 -13.70
C TRP A 68 5.42 -14.27 -14.67
N GLU A 69 5.02 -13.02 -14.90
CA GLU A 69 5.79 -12.05 -15.67
C GLU A 69 5.55 -10.66 -15.12
N PHE A 70 6.54 -9.79 -15.22
CA PHE A 70 6.38 -8.38 -14.90
C PHE A 70 7.23 -7.48 -15.81
N SER A 71 6.86 -6.21 -15.84
CA SER A 71 7.61 -5.11 -16.45
C SER A 71 7.43 -3.83 -15.65
N GLY A 72 8.52 -3.10 -15.43
CA GLY A 72 8.56 -1.76 -14.87
C GLY A 72 8.70 -0.71 -15.96
N SER A 73 8.13 0.48 -15.74
CA SER A 73 8.33 1.62 -16.65
C SER A 73 9.69 2.30 -16.49
N ASN A 74 10.34 2.16 -15.33
CA ASN A 74 11.69 2.64 -15.06
C ASN A 74 12.67 1.47 -15.18
N ASN A 75 13.62 1.53 -16.12
CA ASN A 75 14.58 0.48 -16.38
C ASN A 75 15.79 0.47 -15.43
N TYR A 76 15.88 1.46 -14.54
CA TYR A 76 16.85 1.49 -13.45
C TYR A 76 16.32 0.81 -12.19
N VAL A 77 14.99 0.72 -12.02
CA VAL A 77 14.36 0.08 -10.85
C VAL A 77 14.27 -1.43 -11.06
N GLY A 78 15.08 -2.16 -10.30
CA GLY A 78 15.00 -3.61 -10.19
C GLY A 78 13.84 -4.08 -9.30
N ILE A 79 13.10 -5.11 -9.74
CA ILE A 79 11.96 -5.66 -8.99
C ILE A 79 12.29 -7.03 -8.43
N ILE A 80 12.17 -7.14 -7.11
CA ILE A 80 12.32 -8.42 -6.40
C ILE A 80 10.96 -9.11 -6.36
N LEU A 81 10.92 -10.39 -6.71
CA LEU A 81 9.72 -11.21 -6.60
C LEU A 81 9.89 -12.23 -5.49
N TRP A 82 9.14 -12.06 -4.40
CA TRP A 82 9.03 -13.04 -3.33
C TRP A 82 7.77 -13.87 -3.49
N VAL A 83 7.91 -15.18 -3.32
CA VAL A 83 6.78 -16.12 -3.31
C VAL A 83 6.72 -16.83 -1.97
N MET A 84 5.55 -16.79 -1.33
CA MET A 84 5.35 -17.36 -0.01
C MET A 84 3.93 -17.90 0.15
N ASP A 85 3.74 -18.86 1.04
CA ASP A 85 2.41 -19.36 1.35
C ASP A 85 1.64 -18.42 2.29
N SER A 86 0.40 -18.77 2.61
CA SER A 86 -0.47 -17.95 3.46
C SER A 86 0.03 -17.74 4.89
N GLU A 87 0.77 -18.70 5.46
CA GLU A 87 1.29 -18.57 6.82
C GLU A 87 2.46 -17.59 6.85
N ASN A 88 3.39 -17.74 5.91
CA ASN A 88 4.54 -16.84 5.76
C ASN A 88 4.14 -15.43 5.32
N TYR A 89 3.11 -15.31 4.49
CA TYR A 89 2.54 -14.00 4.15
C TYR A 89 1.96 -13.29 5.36
N ALA A 90 1.27 -14.00 6.26
CA ALA A 90 0.75 -13.41 7.48
C ALA A 90 1.88 -12.91 8.40
N LYS A 91 2.99 -13.64 8.50
CA LYS A 91 4.20 -13.20 9.22
C LYS A 91 4.77 -11.92 8.60
N PHE A 92 4.95 -11.90 7.28
CA PHE A 92 5.39 -10.71 6.56
C PHE A 92 4.50 -9.50 6.84
N GLN A 93 3.17 -9.66 6.80
CA GLN A 93 2.21 -8.58 7.10
C GLN A 93 2.30 -8.06 8.54
N ASN A 94 2.71 -8.92 9.47
CA ASN A 94 2.92 -8.56 10.88
C ASN A 94 4.36 -8.08 11.17
N LEU A 95 5.18 -7.83 10.13
CA LEU A 95 6.59 -7.46 10.24
C LEU A 95 7.45 -8.52 10.97
N GLU A 96 7.00 -9.77 10.95
CA GLU A 96 7.75 -10.92 11.41
C GLU A 96 8.57 -11.50 10.24
N VAL A 97 9.71 -12.12 10.54
CA VAL A 97 10.54 -12.81 9.54
C VAL A 97 9.79 -14.08 9.07
N PRO A 98 9.50 -14.23 7.77
CA PRO A 98 8.93 -15.48 7.25
C PRO A 98 9.90 -16.65 7.50
N ASP A 99 9.37 -17.82 7.85
CA ASP A 99 10.20 -19.02 8.02
C ASP A 99 10.71 -19.52 6.65
N THR A 100 9.85 -19.40 5.63
CA THR A 100 10.13 -19.85 4.27
C THR A 100 9.57 -18.87 3.25
N PHE A 101 10.37 -18.56 2.24
CA PHE A 101 9.97 -17.85 1.03
C PHE A 101 10.91 -18.22 -0.11
N TYR A 102 10.44 -18.01 -1.34
CA TYR A 102 11.20 -18.21 -2.57
C TYR A 102 11.48 -16.86 -3.21
N ILE A 103 12.67 -16.70 -3.77
CA ILE A 103 13.05 -15.53 -4.56
C ILE A 103 13.03 -15.97 -6.01
N GLU A 104 12.04 -15.49 -6.76
CA GLU A 104 11.84 -15.84 -8.18
C GLU A 104 12.46 -14.79 -9.11
N SER A 105 12.63 -13.55 -8.64
CA SER A 105 13.44 -12.50 -9.25
C SER A 105 14.24 -11.81 -8.16
N ASP A 106 15.53 -11.57 -8.40
CA ASP A 106 16.49 -11.07 -7.41
C ASP A 106 16.61 -9.54 -7.35
N GLY A 107 15.84 -8.82 -8.18
CA GLY A 107 15.92 -7.37 -8.26
C GLY A 107 16.97 -6.84 -9.24
N SER A 108 17.59 -7.69 -10.06
CA SER A 108 18.51 -7.22 -11.11
C SER A 108 17.79 -6.76 -12.39
N TYR A 109 16.48 -7.01 -12.49
CA TYR A 109 15.70 -6.83 -13.70
C TYR A 109 14.47 -5.96 -13.46
N TYR A 110 14.20 -5.06 -14.40
CA TYR A 110 12.95 -4.31 -14.48
C TYR A 110 11.89 -5.04 -15.33
N VAL A 111 12.29 -6.06 -16.10
CA VAL A 111 11.40 -6.97 -16.86
C VAL A 111 11.90 -8.39 -16.64
N ASP A 112 11.04 -9.27 -16.15
CA ASP A 112 11.39 -10.67 -15.94
C ASP A 112 10.16 -11.58 -16.01
N SER A 113 10.38 -12.89 -16.16
CA SER A 113 9.35 -13.92 -16.21
C SER A 113 9.88 -15.26 -15.75
N GLY A 114 9.02 -16.08 -15.17
CA GLY A 114 9.38 -17.42 -14.73
C GLY A 114 8.20 -18.30 -14.38
N ASP A 115 8.51 -19.51 -13.95
CA ASP A 115 7.54 -20.54 -13.61
C ASP A 115 7.78 -21.03 -12.18
N PHE A 116 6.78 -20.83 -11.32
CA PHE A 116 6.80 -21.34 -9.96
C PHE A 116 6.01 -22.64 -9.85
N SER A 117 6.65 -23.68 -9.29
CA SER A 117 6.02 -24.98 -9.02
C SER A 117 5.85 -25.17 -7.52
N PRO A 118 4.62 -24.99 -6.99
CA PRO A 118 4.39 -25.04 -5.56
C PRO A 118 4.81 -26.37 -4.89
N PRO A 119 5.54 -26.36 -3.77
CA PRO A 119 5.91 -27.58 -3.05
C PRO A 119 4.72 -28.25 -2.35
N GLN A 120 3.64 -27.51 -2.11
CA GLN A 120 2.44 -27.99 -1.41
C GLN A 120 1.19 -27.26 -1.86
N THR A 121 0.04 -27.88 -1.66
CA THR A 121 -1.27 -27.27 -1.94
C THR A 121 -1.58 -26.19 -0.91
N ALA A 122 -1.51 -24.93 -1.33
CA ALA A 122 -1.77 -23.78 -0.47
C ALA A 122 -2.32 -22.59 -1.27
N THR A 123 -2.55 -21.46 -0.59
CA THR A 123 -2.63 -20.15 -1.25
C THR A 123 -1.24 -19.56 -1.27
N TRP A 124 -0.75 -19.24 -2.46
CA TRP A 124 0.56 -18.65 -2.69
C TRP A 124 0.43 -17.17 -3.01
N TYR A 125 1.26 -16.35 -2.40
CA TYR A 125 1.33 -14.91 -2.58
C TYR A 125 2.61 -14.57 -3.33
N PHE A 126 2.46 -13.79 -4.41
CA PHE A 126 3.53 -13.27 -5.25
C PHE A 126 3.65 -11.77 -4.93
N LEU A 127 4.74 -11.39 -4.27
CA LEU A 127 5.02 -10.03 -3.82
C LEU A 127 6.09 -9.43 -4.73
N PHE A 128 5.73 -8.41 -5.49
CA PHE A 128 6.65 -7.63 -6.32
C PHE A 128 7.07 -6.40 -5.52
N VAL A 129 8.35 -6.30 -5.17
CA VAL A 129 8.88 -5.30 -4.24
C VAL A 129 9.91 -4.42 -4.96
N ASN A 130 9.81 -3.10 -4.74
CA ASN A 130 10.87 -2.17 -5.10
C ASN A 130 11.77 -1.92 -3.88
N PHE A 131 13.04 -2.31 -3.95
CA PHE A 131 14.07 -1.99 -2.94
C PHE A 131 15.18 -1.08 -3.48
N ASP A 132 15.00 -0.48 -4.65
CA ASP A 132 15.94 0.47 -5.20
C ASP A 132 15.82 1.81 -4.45
N SER A 133 16.84 2.14 -3.66
CA SER A 133 16.89 3.38 -2.88
C SER A 133 17.26 4.62 -3.70
N ASP A 134 17.88 4.42 -4.86
CA ASP A 134 18.39 5.51 -5.70
C ASP A 134 17.30 6.00 -6.66
N GLU A 135 16.36 5.12 -7.03
CA GLU A 135 15.28 5.38 -7.98
C GLU A 135 13.89 5.18 -7.34
N GLU A 136 13.23 6.30 -7.03
CA GLU A 136 12.11 6.33 -6.09
C GLU A 136 10.86 5.54 -6.52
N SER A 137 10.58 5.37 -7.82
CA SER A 137 9.30 4.77 -8.27
C SER A 137 9.32 4.13 -9.66
N THR A 138 8.41 3.18 -9.87
CA THR A 138 8.14 2.59 -11.20
C THR A 138 6.67 2.21 -11.36
N ILE A 139 6.15 2.27 -12.59
CA ILE A 139 4.84 1.70 -12.93
C ILE A 139 5.06 0.23 -13.23
N LEU A 140 4.65 -0.63 -12.29
CA LEU A 140 4.69 -2.07 -12.42
C LEU A 140 3.47 -2.58 -13.18
N THR A 141 3.70 -3.29 -14.27
CA THR A 141 2.71 -4.14 -14.94
C THR A 141 3.10 -5.58 -14.73
N TYR A 142 2.21 -6.37 -14.12
CA TYR A 142 2.50 -7.78 -13.82
C TYR A 142 1.33 -8.66 -14.22
N SER A 143 1.63 -9.91 -14.53
CA SER A 143 0.64 -10.93 -14.80
C SER A 143 1.01 -12.26 -14.16
N ILE A 144 -0.02 -13.02 -13.77
CA ILE A 144 0.14 -14.42 -13.40
C ILE A 144 -0.84 -15.27 -14.21
N GLU A 145 -0.34 -16.39 -14.72
CA GLU A 145 -1.13 -17.46 -15.32
C GLU A 145 -1.00 -18.71 -14.48
N CYS A 146 -2.12 -19.27 -14.04
CA CYS A 146 -2.10 -20.41 -13.15
C CYS A 146 -2.80 -21.62 -13.76
N THR A 147 -2.12 -22.77 -13.69
CA THR A 147 -2.67 -24.10 -14.01
C THR A 147 -2.85 -24.91 -12.74
N GLY A 148 -4.00 -25.57 -12.61
CA GLY A 148 -4.34 -26.34 -11.40
C GLY A 148 -4.73 -25.46 -10.21
N CYS A 149 -4.88 -24.15 -10.40
CA CYS A 149 -5.57 -23.29 -9.44
C CYS A 149 -6.99 -23.80 -9.21
N SER A 150 -7.41 -23.86 -7.95
CA SER A 150 -8.83 -23.92 -7.68
C SER A 150 -9.42 -22.59 -8.17
N PRO A 151 -10.49 -22.59 -9.00
CA PRO A 151 -11.19 -21.37 -9.38
C PRO A 151 -11.85 -20.80 -8.13
N GLY A 152 -11.05 -20.14 -7.30
CA GLY A 152 -11.51 -19.36 -6.18
C GLY A 152 -12.35 -18.26 -6.77
N GLY A 153 -13.68 -18.38 -6.63
CA GLY A 153 -14.61 -17.35 -7.06
C GLY A 153 -14.10 -15.97 -6.66
N PRO A 154 -14.23 -14.96 -7.54
CA PRO A 154 -13.56 -13.69 -7.35
C PRO A 154 -13.87 -13.11 -5.96
N ASN A 155 -12.82 -12.98 -5.13
CA ASN A 155 -12.84 -12.24 -3.87
C ASN A 155 -13.10 -10.72 -4.07
N VAL A 156 -13.51 -10.31 -5.26
CA VAL A 156 -14.05 -8.99 -5.62
C VAL A 156 -15.13 -8.56 -4.62
N GLY A 157 -15.87 -9.49 -4.01
CA GLY A 157 -16.83 -9.18 -2.94
C GLY A 157 -16.23 -8.55 -1.69
N LEU A 158 -15.00 -8.91 -1.28
CA LEU A 158 -14.40 -8.40 -0.05
C LEU A 158 -13.81 -6.99 -0.24
N ILE A 159 -13.20 -6.73 -1.40
CA ILE A 159 -12.65 -5.41 -1.74
C ILE A 159 -13.80 -4.40 -1.97
N ILE A 160 -14.87 -4.79 -2.66
CA ILE A 160 -16.05 -3.93 -2.83
C ILE A 160 -16.74 -3.66 -1.48
N GLY A 161 -16.85 -4.66 -0.60
CA GLY A 161 -17.46 -4.50 0.72
C GLY A 161 -16.74 -3.46 1.60
N ILE A 162 -15.40 -3.47 1.61
CA ILE A 162 -14.58 -2.55 2.40
C ILE A 162 -14.68 -1.12 1.86
N VAL A 163 -14.62 -0.94 0.53
CA VAL A 163 -14.68 0.40 -0.10
C VAL A 163 -16.05 1.06 0.13
N VAL A 164 -17.16 0.32 -0.01
CA VAL A 164 -18.50 0.85 0.25
C VAL A 164 -18.68 1.19 1.74
N GLY A 165 -18.13 0.37 2.65
CA GLY A 165 -18.15 0.64 4.09
C GLY A 165 -17.45 1.94 4.46
N ILE A 166 -16.24 2.19 3.93
CA ILE A 166 -15.48 3.41 4.22
C ILE A 166 -16.19 4.65 3.68
N ILE A 167 -16.75 4.59 2.46
CA ILE A 167 -17.52 5.72 1.88
C ILE A 167 -18.77 6.02 2.72
N ALA A 168 -19.50 4.99 3.15
CA ALA A 168 -20.69 5.17 3.99
C ALA A 168 -20.34 5.80 5.35
N VAL A 169 -19.28 5.32 6.01
CA VAL A 169 -18.81 5.86 7.30
C VAL A 169 -18.31 7.29 7.16
N ALA A 170 -17.56 7.61 6.11
CA ALA A 170 -17.08 8.97 5.84
C ALA A 170 -18.24 9.93 5.52
N ALA A 171 -19.23 9.50 4.75
CA ALA A 171 -20.42 10.30 4.44
C ALA A 171 -21.25 10.58 5.70
N VAL A 172 -21.49 9.57 6.54
CA VAL A 172 -22.21 9.72 7.81
C VAL A 172 -21.42 10.59 8.79
N GLY A 173 -20.11 10.34 8.95
CA GLY A 173 -19.23 11.13 9.81
C GLY A 173 -19.15 12.60 9.38
N GLY A 174 -18.94 12.84 8.09
CA GLY A 174 -18.92 14.18 7.50
C GLY A 174 -20.25 14.92 7.67
N PHE A 175 -21.37 14.22 7.48
CA PHE A 175 -22.71 14.79 7.69
C PHE A 175 -22.97 15.18 9.16
N LEU A 176 -22.54 14.35 10.12
CA LEU A 176 -22.69 14.64 11.55
C LEU A 176 -21.83 15.83 11.99
N LEU A 177 -20.59 15.93 11.50
CA LEU A 177 -19.71 17.07 11.76
C LEU A 177 -20.26 18.36 11.14
N TYR A 178 -20.76 18.30 9.91
CA TYR A 178 -21.43 19.42 9.25
C TYR A 178 -22.64 19.92 10.06
N ARG A 179 -23.49 19.00 10.53
CA ARG A 179 -24.67 19.35 11.33
C ARG A 179 -24.31 19.96 12.68
N LYS A 180 -23.20 19.53 13.30
CA LYS A 180 -22.70 20.12 14.56
C LYS A 180 -22.23 21.57 14.36
N LYS A 181 -21.58 21.87 13.23
CA LYS A 181 -21.07 23.22 12.92
C LYS A 181 -22.19 24.23 12.63
N MET A 182 -23.32 23.80 12.07
CA MET A 182 -24.46 24.67 11.76
C MET A 182 -25.30 25.07 12.99
N LYS A 183 -25.22 24.34 14.11
CA LYS A 183 -25.96 24.69 15.34
C LYS A 183 -25.34 25.82 16.17
N GLY A 184 -24.12 26.24 15.84
CA GLY A 184 -23.40 27.30 16.56
C GLY A 184 -23.40 28.66 15.86
N ARG A 185 -24.20 28.85 14.81
CA ARG A 185 -24.20 30.06 13.98
C ARG A 185 -25.53 30.82 14.06
N GLU A 186 -26.00 31.05 15.28
CA GLU A 186 -26.85 32.20 15.57
C GLU A 186 -25.97 33.21 16.29
N GLU A 187 -25.43 34.18 15.55
CA GLU A 187 -24.88 35.39 16.16
C GLU A 187 -25.62 36.63 15.66
N PRO A 188 -25.85 37.62 16.55
CA PRO A 188 -26.60 38.82 16.25
C PRO A 188 -25.78 39.81 15.43
N ILE A 189 -26.47 40.45 14.48
CA ILE A 189 -25.94 41.52 13.64
C ILE A 189 -25.60 42.73 14.53
N THR A 190 -24.32 43.02 14.71
CA THR A 190 -23.85 44.29 15.31
C THR A 190 -22.81 44.91 14.37
N PRO A 191 -22.91 46.21 14.03
CA PRO A 191 -22.11 46.81 12.98
C PRO A 191 -20.69 47.14 13.43
N GLU A 192 -19.77 46.68 12.59
CA GLU A 192 -18.48 47.25 12.18
C GLU A 192 -17.91 48.40 13.03
N LYS A 193 -16.81 48.11 13.72
CA LYS A 193 -15.76 49.08 13.97
C LYS A 193 -14.40 48.41 13.81
N GLY A 194 -13.56 49.06 13.00
CA GLY A 194 -12.30 48.53 12.48
C GLY A 194 -11.41 47.87 13.53
N GLN A 195 -10.92 46.70 13.17
CA GLN A 195 -9.97 45.95 13.95
C GLN A 195 -8.85 45.48 13.03
N GLU A 196 -7.63 45.91 13.36
CA GLU A 196 -6.40 45.62 12.65
C GLU A 196 -6.17 44.11 12.53
N ILE A 197 -5.69 43.70 11.36
CA ILE A 197 -5.45 42.31 10.99
C ILE A 197 -4.33 41.74 11.87
N PRO A 198 -4.58 40.75 12.75
CA PRO A 198 -3.49 39.97 13.30
C PRO A 198 -2.96 39.08 12.17
N VAL A 199 -1.69 39.29 11.80
CA VAL A 199 -0.94 38.43 10.90
C VAL A 199 -0.94 37.02 11.50
N THR A 200 -1.86 36.19 11.02
CA THR A 200 -1.87 34.76 11.34
C THR A 200 -0.71 34.16 10.57
N LYS A 201 0.40 33.96 11.29
CA LYS A 201 1.58 33.24 10.82
C LYS A 201 1.11 31.84 10.43
N LYS A 202 0.92 31.59 9.13
CA LYS A 202 0.68 30.25 8.60
C LYS A 202 1.86 29.40 9.01
N GLU A 203 1.64 28.45 9.93
CA GLU A 203 2.60 27.36 10.08
C GLU A 203 2.68 26.63 8.74
N PRO A 204 3.90 26.39 8.21
CA PRO A 204 4.06 25.71 6.94
C PRO A 204 3.54 24.27 7.06
N ILE A 205 2.70 23.88 6.10
CA ILE A 205 2.02 22.58 5.97
C ILE A 205 3.00 21.38 5.99
N GLU A 206 4.29 21.66 5.81
CA GLU A 206 5.40 20.72 5.89
C GLU A 206 5.61 20.19 7.33
N TYR A 207 5.34 21.00 8.36
CA TYR A 207 5.65 20.64 9.75
C TYR A 207 4.76 19.53 10.31
N THR A 208 3.47 19.50 9.94
CA THR A 208 2.54 18.48 10.43
C THR A 208 2.89 17.09 9.90
N LYS A 209 3.37 17.00 8.66
CA LYS A 209 3.78 15.72 8.06
C LYS A 209 5.00 15.13 8.77
N ILE A 210 5.96 15.96 9.16
CA ILE A 210 7.16 15.50 9.86
C ILE A 210 6.82 15.06 11.29
N VAL A 211 5.91 15.76 11.98
CA VAL A 211 5.45 15.38 13.32
C VAL A 211 4.71 14.04 13.30
N ASP A 212 3.86 13.81 12.30
CA ASP A 212 3.14 12.54 12.15
C ASP A 212 4.11 11.38 11.81
N GLY A 213 5.12 11.63 10.98
CA GLY A 213 6.18 10.64 10.67
C GLY A 213 7.00 10.25 11.90
N ILE A 214 7.42 11.22 12.71
CA ILE A 214 8.15 11.00 13.96
C ILE A 214 7.29 10.21 14.96
N LYS A 215 6.00 10.53 15.05
CA LYS A 215 5.08 9.82 15.94
C LYS A 215 4.94 8.35 15.56
N ASN A 216 4.79 8.05 14.28
CA ASN A 216 4.76 6.67 13.79
C ASN A 216 6.08 5.94 14.08
N LEU A 217 7.23 6.62 13.95
CA LEU A 217 8.54 6.05 14.30
C LEU A 217 8.62 5.65 15.78
N PHE A 218 8.12 6.51 16.67
CA PHE A 218 8.06 6.24 18.11
C PHE A 218 7.11 5.10 18.47
N GLU A 219 5.99 4.95 17.76
CA GLU A 219 5.05 3.85 17.97
C GLU A 219 5.62 2.49 17.50
N VAL A 220 6.44 2.48 16.43
CA VAL A 220 7.01 1.26 15.84
C VAL A 220 8.29 0.77 16.54
N SER A 221 9.13 1.68 17.02
CA SER A 221 10.50 1.36 17.46
C SER A 221 10.64 0.86 18.91
N GLY A 222 9.61 1.00 19.76
CA GLY A 222 9.61 0.47 21.12
C GLY A 222 10.79 0.92 22.00
N ASN A 223 10.65 2.03 22.73
CA ASN A 223 11.62 2.60 23.69
C ASN A 223 13.09 2.80 23.26
N ARG A 224 13.49 2.44 22.05
CA ARG A 224 14.86 2.59 21.54
C ARG A 224 14.84 3.21 20.15
N ILE A 225 15.00 4.53 20.08
CA ILE A 225 15.30 5.22 18.83
C ILE A 225 16.74 5.68 18.87
N ASP A 226 17.49 5.29 17.85
CA ASP A 226 18.82 5.83 17.57
C ASP A 226 18.69 7.24 16.96
N LEU A 227 19.51 8.18 17.44
CA LEU A 227 19.57 9.54 16.92
C LEU A 227 19.97 9.59 15.44
N GLU A 228 20.72 8.60 14.96
CA GLU A 228 21.07 8.52 13.53
C GLU A 228 19.82 8.29 12.66
N MET A 229 18.87 7.46 13.10
CA MET A 229 17.61 7.26 12.36
C MET A 229 16.73 8.51 12.31
N LEU A 230 16.82 9.37 13.32
CA LEU A 230 16.12 10.66 13.31
C LEU A 230 16.79 11.67 12.37
N ARG A 231 18.11 11.56 12.16
CA ARG A 231 18.88 12.51 11.36
C ARG A 231 18.53 12.48 9.87
N ASP A 232 18.10 11.32 9.38
CA ASP A 232 17.70 11.15 7.97
C ASP A 232 16.28 11.65 7.69
N ILE A 233 15.42 11.68 8.71
CA ILE A 233 14.01 12.10 8.63
C ILE A 233 13.86 13.59 8.91
N VAL A 234 14.79 14.13 9.72
CA VAL A 234 14.72 15.47 10.26
C VAL A 234 15.97 16.25 9.87
N PRO A 235 15.83 17.38 9.14
CA PRO A 235 16.94 18.31 8.98
C PRO A 235 17.29 18.94 10.34
N MET A 236 18.28 18.34 11.01
CA MET A 236 18.77 18.70 12.36
C MET A 236 19.55 20.04 12.40
N ASP A 237 19.74 20.69 11.25
CA ASP A 237 20.40 21.98 11.09
C ASP A 237 19.56 23.16 11.61
N LYS A 238 18.28 22.92 11.95
CA LYS A 238 17.36 23.92 12.47
C LYS A 238 17.14 23.77 13.99
N PRO A 239 17.63 24.73 14.82
CA PRO A 239 17.54 24.65 16.28
C PRO A 239 16.11 24.55 16.83
N GLU A 240 15.14 25.15 16.15
CA GLU A 240 13.72 25.12 16.52
C GLU A 240 13.10 23.71 16.38
N PHE A 241 13.66 22.88 15.50
CA PHE A 241 13.20 21.52 15.27
C PHE A 241 13.70 20.59 16.37
N ASN A 242 14.98 20.71 16.74
CA ASN A 242 15.61 19.89 17.79
C ASN A 242 14.89 20.05 19.14
N ALA A 243 14.47 21.27 19.48
CA ALA A 243 13.72 21.53 20.71
C ALA A 243 12.35 20.83 20.75
N LYS A 244 11.63 20.77 19.62
CA LYS A 244 10.32 20.10 19.53
C LYS A 244 10.43 18.58 19.50
N VAL A 245 11.45 18.01 18.85
CA VAL A 245 11.72 16.57 18.88
C VAL A 245 12.04 16.10 20.29
N LEU A 246 12.86 16.86 21.00
CA LEU A 246 13.19 16.58 22.41
C LEU A 246 11.97 16.69 23.32
N ASP A 247 11.06 17.64 23.06
CA ASP A 247 9.82 17.78 23.83
C ASP A 247 8.84 16.61 23.58
N LEU A 248 8.69 16.20 22.31
CA LEU A 248 7.91 15.02 21.93
C LEU A 248 8.49 13.74 22.55
N ALA A 249 9.81 13.52 22.45
CA ALA A 249 10.46 12.35 23.04
C ALA A 249 10.23 12.28 24.56
N LYS A 250 10.30 13.42 25.26
CA LYS A 250 9.97 13.51 26.69
C LYS A 250 8.49 13.22 26.97
N GLN A 251 7.58 13.76 26.15
CA GLN A 251 6.13 13.54 26.30
C GLN A 251 5.76 12.05 26.23
N TYR A 252 6.47 11.28 25.39
CA TYR A 252 6.24 9.84 25.25
C TYR A 252 7.16 8.97 26.12
N GLY A 253 7.96 9.56 27.02
CA GLY A 253 8.77 8.83 27.99
C GLY A 253 10.07 8.24 27.44
N PHE A 254 10.53 8.67 26.27
CA PHE A 254 11.80 8.25 25.70
C PHE A 254 12.98 9.00 26.33
N LYS A 255 14.06 8.27 26.62
CA LYS A 255 15.35 8.88 26.95
C LYS A 255 16.17 9.00 25.68
N ILE A 256 16.43 10.23 25.25
CA ILE A 256 17.42 10.51 24.22
C ILE A 256 18.75 10.70 24.95
N GLU A 257 19.68 9.77 24.75
CA GLU A 257 21.07 9.91 25.19
C GLU A 257 21.82 10.64 24.07
N LEU A 258 22.24 11.87 24.34
CA LEU A 258 23.10 12.62 23.43
C LEU A 258 24.55 12.21 23.75
N GLU A 259 25.22 11.54 22.81
CA GLU A 259 26.69 11.40 22.83
C GLU A 259 27.38 12.68 22.37
#